data_AF-A0A7Y0KNX1-F1
#
_entry.id   AF-A0A7Y0KNX1-F1
#
_cell.length_a   1.000
_cell.length_b   1.000
_cell.length_c   1.000
_cell.angle_alpha   90.00
_cell.angle_beta   90.00
_cell.angle_gamma   90.00
#
_symmetry.space_group_name_H-M   'P 1'
#
loop_
_entity.id
_entity.type
_entity.pdbx_description
1 polymer ?
#
loop_
_entity_poly.entity_id
_entity_poly.type
_entity_poly.pdbx_seq_one_letter_code
_entity_poly.pdbx_strand_id
1 'polypeptide(L)'
;MTLTAGAATGLSAVDATARLRLVDGRLTWASAPPVVLRRTGPRRVHVVAVGGGPLGGDRLRLRVELGPGERLAVHSAAATVVQPGRDAGAVASCAVEAELAAGSAFDWRPEPTVVCDGAAWEPSVRLDLAEGARARVVEQLVLGRTGQDGGRCAATLRAGVAGAPVLATTTLLDGADPVLTGLGGTGGARSVGTVLVVGPGAPAGEESGDDDAVWARTPLDGPGSLLTALGGTRAVAGVLAREGGAQRPWW
;
A
#
# COMPACT_ATOMS: atom_id res chain seq x y z
N MET A 1 33.38 25.28 -12.25
CA MET A 1 32.48 24.45 -13.08
C MET A 1 31.07 24.93 -12.80
N THR A 2 30.59 25.86 -13.63
CA THR A 2 29.32 26.56 -13.45
C THR A 2 28.24 25.77 -14.20
N LEU A 3 27.27 25.21 -13.48
CA LEU A 3 26.13 24.52 -14.09
C LEU A 3 25.10 25.55 -14.51
N THR A 4 25.04 25.81 -15.82
CA THR A 4 23.95 26.57 -16.46
C THR A 4 22.70 25.69 -16.44
N ALA A 5 21.68 26.09 -15.69
CA ALA A 5 20.37 25.45 -15.74
C ALA A 5 19.70 25.84 -17.08
N GLY A 6 19.72 24.93 -18.05
CA GLY A 6 18.82 25.01 -19.20
C GLY A 6 17.38 24.87 -18.72
N ALA A 7 16.49 25.71 -19.22
CA ALA A 7 15.06 25.59 -18.96
C ALA A 7 14.58 24.19 -19.35
N ALA A 8 14.19 23.39 -18.36
CA ALA A 8 13.60 22.08 -18.59
C ALA A 8 12.16 22.28 -19.11
N THR A 9 12.02 22.45 -20.42
CA THR A 9 10.74 22.26 -21.10
C THR A 9 10.40 20.78 -21.10
N GLY A 10 9.51 20.38 -20.19
CA GLY A 10 8.80 19.10 -20.21
C GLY A 10 9.46 17.97 -19.42
N LEU A 11 9.29 17.98 -18.10
CA LEU A 11 9.38 16.71 -17.38
C LEU A 11 8.02 16.01 -17.48
N SER A 12 8.01 15.02 -18.35
CA SER A 12 7.03 13.95 -18.51
C SER A 12 6.82 13.19 -17.19
N ALA A 13 5.72 12.44 -17.12
CA ALA A 13 5.52 11.36 -16.16
C ALA A 13 6.82 10.63 -15.80
N VAL A 14 7.03 10.38 -14.51
CA VAL A 14 8.19 9.65 -14.01
C VAL A 14 7.93 8.16 -14.05
N ASP A 15 8.85 7.39 -14.64
CA ASP A 15 8.90 5.93 -14.47
C ASP A 15 10.10 5.56 -13.59
N ALA A 16 9.84 5.01 -12.40
CA ALA A 16 10.88 4.68 -11.43
C ALA A 16 10.63 3.31 -10.80
N THR A 17 11.71 2.54 -10.63
CA THR A 17 11.68 1.23 -9.98
C THR A 17 12.69 1.17 -8.84
N ALA A 18 12.23 0.70 -7.69
CA ALA A 18 13.04 0.32 -6.54
C ALA A 18 12.97 -1.19 -6.32
N ARG A 19 14.05 -1.77 -5.80
CA ARG A 19 14.18 -3.21 -5.54
C ARG A 19 14.80 -3.45 -4.18
N LEU A 20 14.28 -4.42 -3.45
CA LEU A 20 14.76 -4.94 -2.18
C LEU A 20 14.96 -6.44 -2.31
N ARG A 21 16.11 -6.94 -1.89
CA ARG A 21 16.41 -8.37 -1.86
C ARG A 21 17.08 -8.73 -0.55
N LEU A 22 16.50 -9.66 0.20
CA LEU A 22 17.08 -10.21 1.43
C LEU A 22 17.18 -11.73 1.27
N VAL A 23 18.39 -12.22 1.06
CA VAL A 23 18.70 -13.64 0.84
C VAL A 23 19.97 -13.97 1.61
N ASP A 24 19.99 -15.12 2.30
CA ASP A 24 21.13 -15.60 3.12
C ASP A 24 21.67 -14.54 4.10
N GLY A 25 20.75 -13.84 4.79
CA GLY A 25 21.04 -12.77 5.75
C GLY A 25 21.52 -11.45 5.13
N ARG A 26 21.64 -11.36 3.80
CA ARG A 26 22.18 -10.19 3.10
C ARG A 26 21.07 -9.35 2.48
N LEU A 27 20.84 -8.17 3.05
CA LEU A 27 19.96 -7.14 2.48
C LEU A 27 20.70 -6.31 1.41
N THR A 28 20.17 -6.30 0.20
CA THR A 28 20.63 -5.45 -0.92
C THR A 28 19.45 -4.66 -1.48
N TRP A 29 19.72 -3.47 -2.01
CA TRP A 29 18.68 -2.62 -2.59
C TRP A 29 19.22 -1.72 -3.70
N ALA A 30 18.32 -1.34 -4.60
CA ALA A 30 18.55 -0.33 -5.64
C ALA A 30 17.29 0.54 -5.75
N SER A 31 17.44 1.83 -5.99
CA SER A 31 16.29 2.73 -6.13
C SER A 31 16.65 3.96 -6.95
N ALA A 32 15.66 4.55 -7.61
CA ALA A 32 15.78 5.82 -8.33
C ALA A 32 14.73 6.80 -7.81
N PRO A 33 15.05 8.11 -7.68
CA PRO A 33 14.06 9.13 -7.36
C PRO A 33 12.85 9.04 -8.31
N PRO A 34 11.62 9.27 -7.81
CA PRO A 34 11.27 9.78 -6.48
C PRO A 34 11.20 8.73 -5.37
N VAL A 35 11.46 7.45 -5.65
CA VAL A 35 11.38 6.36 -4.65
C VAL A 35 12.75 6.12 -4.05
N VAL A 36 12.97 6.50 -2.80
CA VAL A 36 14.24 6.27 -2.10
C VAL A 36 14.05 5.25 -0.99
N LEU A 37 14.97 4.29 -0.90
CA LEU A 37 14.95 3.25 0.13
C LEU A 37 15.97 3.56 1.23
N ARG A 38 15.54 3.49 2.50
CA ARG A 38 16.39 3.70 3.67
C ARG A 38 16.32 2.51 4.61
N ARG A 39 17.45 1.83 4.82
CA ARG A 39 17.56 0.82 5.88
C ARG A 39 17.52 1.53 7.24
N THR A 40 16.54 1.19 8.06
CA THR A 40 16.34 1.79 9.40
C THR A 40 16.39 0.74 10.51
N GLY A 41 16.87 -0.46 10.20
CA GLY A 41 17.06 -1.55 11.15
C GLY A 41 17.62 -2.79 10.46
N PRO A 42 17.95 -3.85 11.23
CA PRO A 42 18.52 -5.08 10.66
C PRO A 42 17.64 -5.71 9.59
N ARG A 43 16.32 -5.72 9.81
CA ARG A 43 15.26 -6.28 8.97
C ARG A 43 14.15 -5.27 8.69
N ARG A 44 14.51 -3.99 8.57
CA ARG A 44 13.57 -2.88 8.36
C ARG A 44 14.08 -1.88 7.33
N VAL A 45 13.23 -1.57 6.37
CA VAL A 45 13.44 -0.53 5.37
C VAL A 45 12.25 0.42 5.38
N HIS A 46 12.51 1.72 5.23
CA HIS A 46 11.48 2.71 4.94
C HIS A 46 11.61 3.18 3.49
N VAL A 47 10.48 3.23 2.81
CA VAL A 47 10.29 3.94 1.55
C VAL A 47 10.11 5.42 1.87
N VAL A 48 10.94 6.24 1.24
CA VAL A 48 10.90 7.70 1.36
C VAL A 48 10.56 8.24 -0.01
N ALA A 49 9.34 8.79 -0.15
CA ALA A 49 8.96 9.55 -1.33
C ALA A 49 9.70 10.89 -1.29
N VAL A 50 10.37 11.23 -2.39
CA VAL A 50 11.04 12.51 -2.59
C VAL A 50 10.32 13.27 -3.70
N GLY A 51 10.06 14.56 -3.52
CA GLY A 51 9.37 15.36 -4.55
C GLY A 51 7.86 15.55 -4.35
N GLY A 52 7.33 15.31 -3.15
CA GLY A 52 5.96 15.70 -2.79
C GLY A 52 4.86 14.68 -3.11
N GLY A 53 5.21 13.53 -3.68
CA GLY A 53 4.29 12.42 -3.97
C GLY A 53 4.05 12.23 -5.47
N PRO A 54 3.30 11.18 -5.88
CA PRO A 54 3.04 10.88 -7.28
C PRO A 54 2.15 11.93 -7.95
N LEU A 55 2.50 12.30 -9.19
CA LEU A 55 1.68 13.12 -10.08
C LEU A 55 1.02 12.25 -11.14
N GLY A 56 -0.14 12.66 -11.64
CA GLY A 56 -0.84 12.00 -12.73
C GLY A 56 0.08 11.67 -13.91
N GLY A 57 0.14 10.39 -14.29
CA GLY A 57 1.03 9.84 -15.30
C GLY A 57 2.21 9.04 -14.72
N ASP A 58 2.61 9.29 -13.46
CA ASP A 58 3.75 8.61 -12.85
C ASP A 58 3.53 7.10 -12.71
N ARG A 59 4.62 6.34 -12.86
CA ARG A 59 4.67 4.88 -12.79
C ARG A 59 5.77 4.45 -11.84
N LEU A 60 5.40 4.15 -10.61
CA LEU A 60 6.33 3.75 -9.56
C LEU A 60 6.24 2.24 -9.33
N ARG A 61 7.38 1.60 -9.06
CA ARG A 61 7.43 0.16 -8.76
C ARG A 61 8.36 -0.13 -7.59
N LEU A 62 7.95 -1.03 -6.71
CA LEU A 62 8.76 -1.61 -5.65
C LEU A 62 8.73 -3.13 -5.78
N ARG A 63 9.89 -3.74 -6.03
CA ARG A 63 10.04 -5.21 -6.01
C ARG A 63 10.72 -5.66 -4.74
N VAL A 64 10.21 -6.73 -4.14
CA VAL A 64 10.74 -7.32 -2.91
C VAL A 64 10.96 -8.82 -3.14
N GLU A 65 12.16 -9.31 -2.87
CA GLU A 65 12.50 -10.74 -2.91
C GLU A 65 13.03 -11.16 -1.53
N LEU A 66 12.38 -12.14 -0.90
CA LEU A 66 12.83 -12.76 0.34
C LEU A 66 13.25 -14.20 0.11
N GLY A 67 14.48 -14.53 0.53
CA GLY A 67 14.99 -15.90 0.56
C GLY A 67 14.35 -16.76 1.65
N PRO A 68 14.63 -18.08 1.68
CA PRO A 68 14.03 -19.00 2.64
C PRO A 68 14.21 -18.55 4.10
N GLY A 69 13.12 -18.54 4.87
CA GLY A 69 13.12 -18.14 6.28
C GLY A 69 13.43 -16.67 6.56
N GLU A 70 13.66 -15.84 5.53
CA GLU A 70 14.01 -14.43 5.70
C GLU A 70 12.81 -13.59 6.13
N ARG A 71 13.10 -12.48 6.81
CA ARG A 71 12.05 -11.61 7.35
C ARG A 71 12.36 -10.15 7.11
N LEU A 72 11.42 -9.41 6.54
CA LEU A 72 11.62 -8.01 6.19
C LEU A 72 10.36 -7.17 6.41
N ALA A 73 10.51 -6.09 7.17
CA ALA A 73 9.50 -5.06 7.31
C ALA A 73 9.82 -3.90 6.37
N VAL A 74 8.84 -3.50 5.55
CA VAL A 74 8.93 -2.35 4.66
C VAL A 74 7.78 -1.40 4.95
N HIS A 75 8.12 -0.23 5.47
CA HIS A 75 7.15 0.82 5.79
C HIS A 75 7.38 2.03 4.88
N SER A 76 6.54 3.06 4.95
CA SER A 76 6.89 4.38 4.40
C SER A 76 7.20 5.37 5.53
N ALA A 77 7.99 6.40 5.23
CA ALA A 77 8.39 7.40 6.23
C ALA A 77 7.35 8.50 6.44
N ALA A 78 6.43 8.66 5.50
CA ALA A 78 5.39 9.67 5.50
C ALA A 78 4.23 9.24 4.60
N ALA A 79 3.08 9.89 4.79
CA ALA A 79 1.91 9.73 3.93
C ALA A 79 2.26 9.99 2.46
N THR A 80 1.66 9.21 1.57
CA THR A 80 1.75 9.45 0.13
C THR A 80 0.63 10.41 -0.27
N VAL A 81 0.96 11.54 -0.88
CA VAL A 81 -0.05 12.50 -1.36
C VAL A 81 -0.06 12.46 -2.89
N VAL A 82 -1.10 11.86 -3.45
CA VAL A 82 -1.26 11.73 -4.91
C VAL A 82 -1.98 12.97 -5.44
N GLN A 83 -1.41 13.59 -6.46
CA GLN A 83 -1.90 14.85 -7.01
C GLN A 83 -2.19 14.73 -8.52
N PRO A 84 -3.06 15.58 -9.08
CA PRO A 84 -3.31 15.60 -10.51
C PRO A 84 -2.03 15.90 -11.29
N GLY A 85 -1.89 15.26 -12.45
CA GLY A 85 -0.83 15.56 -13.40
C GLY A 85 -1.15 16.79 -14.26
N ARG A 86 -0.22 17.14 -15.15
CA ARG A 86 -0.43 18.21 -16.15
C ARG A 86 -1.59 17.87 -17.09
N ASP A 87 -1.64 16.63 -17.54
CA ASP A 87 -2.66 16.15 -18.45
C ASP A 87 -3.89 15.71 -17.65
N ALA A 88 -5.04 16.30 -17.97
CA ALA A 88 -6.28 16.03 -17.25
C ALA A 88 -6.63 14.53 -17.32
N GLY A 89 -6.85 13.91 -16.16
CA GLY A 89 -7.19 12.49 -16.06
C GLY A 89 -6.01 11.53 -16.23
N ALA A 90 -4.77 12.03 -16.37
CA ALA A 90 -3.60 11.16 -16.36
C ALA A 90 -3.52 10.37 -15.05
N VAL A 91 -3.39 9.04 -15.17
CA VAL A 91 -3.41 8.11 -14.05
C VAL A 91 -1.99 7.91 -13.53
N ALA A 92 -1.79 8.09 -12.23
CA ALA A 92 -0.57 7.68 -11.55
C ALA A 92 -0.72 6.25 -11.00
N SER A 93 0.39 5.53 -10.89
CA SER A 93 0.39 4.14 -10.39
C SER A 93 1.58 3.85 -9.47
N CYS A 94 1.38 2.93 -8.53
CA CYS A 94 2.45 2.31 -7.74
C CYS A 94 2.21 0.81 -7.63
N ALA A 95 3.14 0.01 -8.14
CA ALA A 95 3.09 -1.43 -8.03
C ALA A 95 4.10 -1.95 -6.99
N VAL A 96 3.61 -2.68 -5.99
CA VAL A 96 4.41 -3.44 -5.04
C VAL A 96 4.30 -4.92 -5.39
N GLU A 97 5.42 -5.53 -5.75
CA GLU A 97 5.53 -6.94 -6.12
C GLU A 97 6.45 -7.63 -5.11
N ALA A 98 5.95 -8.64 -4.38
CA ALA A 98 6.72 -9.36 -3.38
C ALA A 98 6.74 -10.87 -3.65
N GLU A 99 7.95 -11.41 -3.84
CA GLU A 99 8.22 -12.84 -3.99
C GLU A 99 8.81 -13.38 -2.68
N LEU A 100 8.07 -14.28 -2.02
CA LEU A 100 8.36 -14.76 -0.68
C LEU A 100 8.69 -16.26 -0.72
N ALA A 101 9.97 -16.62 -0.55
CA ALA A 101 10.38 -18.01 -0.48
C ALA A 101 9.89 -18.72 0.79
N ALA A 102 10.06 -20.05 0.84
CA ALA A 102 9.48 -20.89 1.89
C ALA A 102 9.83 -20.39 3.31
N GLY A 103 8.82 -20.33 4.18
CA GLY A 103 8.97 -19.89 5.57
C GLY A 103 9.37 -18.42 5.78
N SER A 104 9.43 -17.60 4.73
CA SER A 104 9.75 -16.17 4.85
C SER A 104 8.58 -15.35 5.40
N ALA A 105 8.86 -14.16 5.94
CA ALA A 105 7.86 -13.27 6.52
C ALA A 105 8.00 -11.82 6.02
N PHE A 106 6.93 -11.27 5.46
CA PHE A 106 6.90 -9.90 4.95
C PHE A 106 5.87 -9.04 5.70
N ASP A 107 6.23 -7.79 5.99
CA ASP A 107 5.35 -6.80 6.61
C ASP A 107 5.40 -5.50 5.80
N TRP A 108 4.36 -5.26 4.99
CA TRP A 108 4.19 -4.05 4.17
C TRP A 108 3.20 -3.11 4.86
N ARG A 109 3.69 -1.94 5.27
CA ARG A 109 2.91 -0.97 6.05
C ARG A 109 3.25 0.47 5.67
N PRO A 110 2.79 0.95 4.52
CA PRO A 110 2.91 2.36 4.20
C PRO A 110 2.06 3.19 5.17
N GLU A 111 2.49 4.40 5.42
CA GLU A 111 1.64 5.47 5.93
C GLU A 111 0.50 5.76 4.95
N PRO A 112 -0.58 6.45 5.39
CA PRO A 112 -1.77 6.64 4.58
C PRO A 112 -1.50 7.27 3.20
N THR A 113 -2.27 6.86 2.20
CA THR A 113 -2.29 7.49 0.88
C THR A 113 -3.48 8.43 0.77
N VAL A 114 -3.22 9.71 0.56
CA VAL A 114 -4.22 10.76 0.33
C VAL A 114 -4.37 10.98 -1.17
N VAL A 115 -5.57 10.75 -1.70
CA VAL A 115 -5.87 10.95 -3.13
C VAL A 115 -6.58 12.29 -3.28
N CYS A 116 -5.85 13.32 -3.73
CA CYS A 116 -6.37 14.69 -3.85
C CYS A 116 -7.39 14.85 -4.99
N ASP A 117 -8.17 15.94 -4.96
CA ASP A 117 -9.09 16.30 -6.04
C ASP A 117 -8.40 16.29 -7.41
N GLY A 118 -9.11 15.78 -8.42
CA GLY A 118 -8.62 15.68 -9.79
C GLY A 118 -7.54 14.62 -10.03
N ALA A 119 -7.02 13.96 -8.99
CA ALA A 119 -6.09 12.86 -9.14
C ALA A 119 -6.81 11.57 -9.60
N ALA A 120 -6.08 10.73 -10.32
CA ALA A 120 -6.47 9.36 -10.63
C ALA A 120 -5.32 8.42 -10.23
N TRP A 121 -5.62 7.42 -9.40
CA TRP A 121 -4.64 6.58 -8.74
C TRP A 121 -4.94 5.09 -8.90
N GLU A 122 -3.95 4.33 -9.36
CA GLU A 122 -4.03 2.88 -9.52
C GLU A 122 -2.88 2.19 -8.77
N PRO A 123 -2.96 2.06 -7.43
CA PRO A 123 -1.99 1.30 -6.67
C PRO A 123 -2.29 -0.20 -6.80
N SER A 124 -1.24 -1.01 -6.78
CA SER A 124 -1.38 -2.47 -6.73
C SER A 124 -0.37 -3.10 -5.80
N VAL A 125 -0.81 -4.06 -5.00
CA VAL A 125 0.06 -4.95 -4.21
C VAL A 125 -0.17 -6.39 -4.66
N ARG A 126 0.91 -7.07 -5.06
CA ARG A 126 0.91 -8.48 -5.43
C ARG A 126 1.89 -9.24 -4.54
N LEU A 127 1.38 -10.28 -3.89
CA LEU A 127 2.16 -11.18 -3.04
C LEU A 127 2.16 -12.59 -3.62
N ASP A 128 3.34 -13.12 -3.91
CA ASP A 128 3.55 -14.50 -4.35
C ASP A 128 4.29 -15.26 -3.24
N LEU A 129 3.57 -16.11 -2.51
CA LEU A 129 4.06 -16.83 -1.34
C LEU A 129 4.36 -18.29 -1.68
N ALA A 130 5.55 -18.77 -1.32
CA ALA A 130 5.83 -20.20 -1.25
C ALA A 130 5.20 -20.83 0.01
N GLU A 131 5.27 -22.16 0.10
CA GLU A 131 4.74 -22.89 1.26
C GLU A 131 5.35 -22.40 2.58
N GLY A 132 4.49 -22.23 3.59
CA GLY A 132 4.88 -21.75 4.92
C GLY A 132 5.33 -20.29 4.99
N ALA A 133 5.43 -19.58 3.85
CA ALA A 133 5.66 -18.15 3.84
C ALA A 133 4.43 -17.40 4.36
N ARG A 134 4.64 -16.18 4.84
CA ARG A 134 3.58 -15.37 5.42
C ARG A 134 3.76 -13.88 5.16
N ALA A 135 2.66 -13.17 4.98
CA ALA A 135 2.68 -11.75 4.68
C ALA A 135 1.60 -10.99 5.45
N ARG A 136 1.92 -9.77 5.83
CA ARG A 136 0.97 -8.78 6.33
C ARG A 136 1.04 -7.53 5.46
N VAL A 137 -0.12 -7.02 5.08
CA VAL A 137 -0.30 -5.72 4.43
C VAL A 137 -1.23 -4.88 5.29
N VAL A 138 -0.82 -3.67 5.64
CA VAL A 138 -1.67 -2.68 6.31
C VAL A 138 -1.65 -1.41 5.48
N GLU A 139 -2.77 -1.06 4.87
CA GLU A 139 -2.89 0.11 4.00
C GLU A 139 -4.10 0.97 4.40
N GLN A 140 -3.95 2.29 4.24
CA GLN A 140 -5.02 3.26 4.42
C GLN A 140 -5.10 4.17 3.21
N LEU A 141 -6.29 4.25 2.61
CA LEU A 141 -6.64 5.21 1.57
C LEU A 141 -7.51 6.30 2.19
N VAL A 142 -7.21 7.56 1.87
CA VAL A 142 -7.93 8.74 2.34
C VAL A 142 -8.38 9.55 1.12
N LEU A 143 -9.68 9.82 1.03
CA LEU A 143 -10.27 10.67 0.01
C LEU A 143 -10.00 12.13 0.36
N GLY A 144 -9.06 12.74 -0.37
CA GLY A 144 -8.75 14.17 -0.28
C GLY A 144 -8.10 14.63 1.04
N ARG A 145 -7.53 15.83 1.01
CA ARG A 145 -7.18 16.58 2.23
C ARG A 145 -8.42 17.23 2.82
N THR A 146 -8.27 17.90 3.96
CA THR A 146 -9.34 18.74 4.53
C THR A 146 -9.87 19.73 3.50
N GLY A 147 -11.19 19.78 3.32
CA GLY A 147 -11.87 20.66 2.38
C GLY A 147 -11.88 20.18 0.92
N GLN A 148 -11.29 19.02 0.64
CA GLN A 148 -11.35 18.36 -0.67
C GLN A 148 -12.47 17.31 -0.67
N ASP A 149 -12.89 16.84 -1.85
CA ASP A 149 -13.80 15.69 -1.98
C ASP A 149 -12.99 14.39 -2.09
N GLY A 150 -11.87 14.43 -2.82
CA GLY A 150 -10.98 13.31 -3.08
C GLY A 150 -11.07 12.80 -4.51
N GLY A 151 -9.94 12.37 -5.06
CA GLY A 151 -9.85 11.88 -6.43
C GLY A 151 -10.24 10.41 -6.59
N ARG A 152 -10.04 9.91 -7.80
CA ARG A 152 -10.34 8.52 -8.19
C ARG A 152 -9.23 7.58 -7.76
N CYS A 153 -9.60 6.43 -7.23
CA CYS A 153 -8.69 5.37 -6.83
C CYS A 153 -9.25 4.00 -7.23
N ALA A 154 -8.44 3.19 -7.91
CA ALA A 154 -8.71 1.77 -8.15
C ALA A 154 -7.56 0.94 -7.55
N ALA A 155 -7.67 0.63 -6.27
CA ALA A 155 -6.63 -0.06 -5.52
C ALA A 155 -6.77 -1.57 -5.63
N THR A 156 -5.73 -2.26 -6.11
CA THR A 156 -5.74 -3.70 -6.31
C THR A 156 -4.87 -4.44 -5.31
N LEU A 157 -5.39 -5.49 -4.69
CA LEU A 157 -4.65 -6.35 -3.78
C LEU A 157 -4.81 -7.81 -4.21
N ARG A 158 -3.68 -8.49 -4.45
CA ARG A 158 -3.63 -9.89 -4.86
C ARG A 158 -2.64 -10.68 -4.01
N ALA A 159 -3.03 -11.89 -3.63
CA ALA A 159 -2.13 -12.82 -2.96
C ALA A 159 -2.35 -14.24 -3.50
N GLY A 160 -1.25 -14.97 -3.68
CA GLY A 160 -1.25 -16.39 -3.99
C GLY A 160 -0.30 -17.16 -3.06
N VAL A 161 -0.66 -18.39 -2.73
CA VAL A 161 0.13 -19.30 -1.89
C VAL A 161 0.39 -20.58 -2.69
N ALA A 162 1.67 -20.96 -2.82
CA ALA A 162 2.12 -22.12 -3.59
C ALA A 162 1.51 -22.19 -5.01
N GLY A 163 1.36 -21.03 -5.68
CA GLY A 163 0.79 -20.92 -7.02
C GLY A 163 -0.75 -20.87 -7.07
N ALA A 164 -1.45 -21.08 -5.96
CA ALA A 164 -2.91 -20.96 -5.89
C ALA A 164 -3.31 -19.53 -5.45
N PRO A 165 -4.19 -18.83 -6.18
CA PRO A 165 -4.70 -17.54 -5.74
C PRO A 165 -5.59 -17.71 -4.50
N VAL A 166 -5.37 -16.87 -3.48
CA VAL A 166 -6.19 -16.86 -2.23
C VAL A 166 -6.91 -15.53 -2.02
N LEU A 167 -6.53 -14.48 -2.76
CA LEU A 167 -7.18 -13.18 -2.75
C LEU A 167 -7.00 -12.48 -4.09
N ALA A 168 -8.08 -11.89 -4.60
CA ALA A 168 -8.04 -10.90 -5.67
C ALA A 168 -9.16 -9.87 -5.46
N THR A 169 -8.80 -8.67 -5.01
CA THR A 169 -9.76 -7.58 -4.78
C THR A 169 -9.34 -6.31 -5.50
N THR A 170 -10.35 -5.51 -5.86
CA THR A 170 -10.17 -4.13 -6.31
C THR A 170 -11.15 -3.25 -5.55
N THR A 171 -10.61 -2.25 -4.85
CA THR A 171 -11.38 -1.23 -4.14
C THR A 171 -11.48 0.00 -5.04
N LEU A 172 -12.70 0.36 -5.42
CA LEU A 172 -12.99 1.56 -6.21
C LEU A 172 -13.47 2.67 -5.30
N LEU A 173 -12.83 3.83 -5.39
CA LEU A 173 -13.20 5.05 -4.66
C LEU A 173 -13.17 6.24 -5.61
N ASP A 174 -14.14 7.12 -5.47
CA ASP A 174 -14.12 8.46 -6.05
C ASP A 174 -14.89 9.37 -5.10
N GLY A 175 -14.22 10.38 -4.56
CA GLY A 175 -14.82 11.30 -3.59
C GLY A 175 -15.89 12.21 -4.19
N ALA A 176 -15.87 12.40 -5.51
CA ALA A 176 -16.84 13.21 -6.24
C ALA A 176 -17.99 12.38 -6.84
N ASP A 177 -17.93 11.05 -6.78
CA ASP A 177 -18.98 10.18 -7.32
C ASP A 177 -20.08 9.92 -6.25
N PRO A 178 -21.32 10.39 -6.47
CA PRO A 178 -22.41 10.22 -5.50
C PRO A 178 -22.86 8.76 -5.31
N VAL A 179 -22.58 7.87 -6.28
CA VAL A 179 -22.87 6.44 -6.16
C VAL A 179 -21.85 5.79 -5.24
N LEU A 180 -20.56 6.06 -5.46
CA LEU A 180 -19.49 5.48 -4.65
C LEU A 180 -19.42 6.08 -3.24
N THR A 181 -19.88 7.31 -3.05
CA THR A 181 -19.98 7.95 -1.71
C THR A 181 -21.32 7.69 -1.01
N GLY A 182 -22.31 7.14 -1.72
CA GLY A 182 -23.61 6.77 -1.14
C GLY A 182 -23.56 5.55 -0.22
N LEU A 183 -24.72 5.16 0.33
CA LEU A 183 -24.85 4.06 1.29
C LEU A 183 -24.38 2.69 0.75
N GLY A 184 -24.42 2.49 -0.57
CA GLY A 184 -23.91 1.28 -1.22
C GLY A 184 -22.40 1.27 -1.45
N GLY A 185 -21.71 2.39 -1.19
CA GLY A 185 -20.27 2.54 -1.27
C GLY A 185 -19.69 2.90 0.09
N THR A 186 -19.08 4.08 0.22
CA THR A 186 -18.44 4.50 1.48
C THR A 186 -19.41 5.03 2.53
N GLY A 187 -20.68 5.29 2.20
CA GLY A 187 -21.64 5.88 3.12
C GLY A 187 -21.20 7.25 3.66
N GLY A 188 -20.49 8.03 2.84
CA GLY A 188 -19.88 9.30 3.22
C GLY A 188 -18.55 9.18 3.99
N ALA A 189 -18.09 7.96 4.30
CA ALA A 189 -16.79 7.75 4.91
C ALA A 189 -15.66 8.25 3.99
N ARG A 190 -14.64 8.84 4.62
CA ARG A 190 -13.52 9.51 3.93
C ARG A 190 -12.25 8.67 3.90
N SER A 191 -12.25 7.54 4.59
CA SER A 191 -11.09 6.67 4.70
C SER A 191 -11.50 5.21 4.59
N VAL A 192 -10.68 4.45 3.87
CA VAL A 192 -10.76 2.99 3.79
C VAL A 192 -9.44 2.41 4.28
N GLY A 193 -9.52 1.50 5.24
CA GLY A 193 -8.38 0.76 5.76
C GLY A 193 -8.44 -0.69 5.33
N THR A 194 -7.29 -1.31 5.08
CA THR A 194 -7.17 -2.73 4.76
C THR A 194 -6.07 -3.37 5.61
N VAL A 195 -6.38 -4.49 6.26
CA VAL A 195 -5.39 -5.40 6.85
C VAL A 195 -5.53 -6.76 6.21
N LEU A 196 -4.55 -7.14 5.41
CA LEU A 196 -4.44 -8.51 4.90
C LEU A 196 -3.38 -9.24 5.70
N VAL A 197 -3.73 -10.44 6.18
CA VAL A 197 -2.77 -11.41 6.70
C VAL A 197 -2.92 -12.71 5.90
N VAL A 198 -1.83 -13.21 5.33
CA VAL A 198 -1.79 -14.47 4.56
C VAL A 198 -0.70 -15.36 5.13
N GLY A 199 -0.98 -16.66 5.20
CA GLY A 199 -0.06 -17.68 5.69
C GLY A 199 -0.30 -18.10 7.14
N PRO A 200 0.55 -18.99 7.68
CA PRO A 200 0.38 -19.55 9.03
C PRO A 200 0.41 -18.48 10.13
N GLY A 201 -0.41 -18.68 11.16
CA GLY A 201 -0.48 -17.77 12.31
C GLY A 201 -1.32 -16.51 12.06
N ALA A 202 -2.20 -16.53 11.05
CA ALA A 202 -3.21 -15.50 10.88
C ALA A 202 -4.07 -15.39 12.14
N PRO A 203 -4.28 -14.16 12.67
CA PRO A 203 -5.02 -13.99 13.91
C PRO A 203 -6.47 -14.45 13.74
N ALA A 204 -6.92 -15.30 14.66
CA ALA A 204 -8.34 -15.48 14.94
C ALA A 204 -8.79 -14.29 15.79
N GLY A 205 -9.91 -13.67 15.44
CA GLY A 205 -10.41 -12.49 16.12
C GLY A 205 -11.87 -12.25 15.80
N GLU A 206 -12.40 -11.16 16.32
CA GLU A 206 -13.75 -10.68 15.98
C GLU A 206 -13.90 -10.51 14.46
N GLU A 207 -15.08 -10.90 13.97
CA GLU A 207 -15.41 -10.91 12.55
C GLU A 207 -15.84 -9.52 12.06
N SER A 208 -16.30 -8.64 12.94
CA SER A 208 -16.71 -7.28 12.62
C SER A 208 -16.83 -6.42 13.86
N GLY A 209 -16.81 -5.11 13.68
CA GLY A 209 -17.14 -4.13 14.72
C GLY A 209 -17.49 -2.77 14.13
N ASP A 210 -18.10 -1.91 14.94
CA ASP A 210 -18.67 -0.64 14.49
C ASP A 210 -18.46 0.53 15.46
N ASP A 211 -17.48 0.44 16.37
CA ASP A 211 -17.20 1.46 17.39
C ASP A 211 -16.94 2.87 16.77
N ASP A 212 -15.69 3.19 16.44
CA ASP A 212 -15.31 4.47 15.84
C ASP A 212 -15.34 4.42 14.30
N ALA A 213 -15.25 3.21 13.74
CA ALA A 213 -15.27 2.91 12.31
C ALA A 213 -15.97 1.56 12.12
N VAL A 214 -16.67 1.40 11.00
CA VAL A 214 -17.27 0.13 10.62
C VAL A 214 -16.20 -0.73 9.97
N TRP A 215 -16.02 -1.95 10.44
CA TRP A 215 -15.05 -2.87 9.86
C TRP A 215 -15.56 -4.30 9.89
N ALA A 216 -15.09 -5.09 8.92
CA ALA A 216 -15.40 -6.50 8.80
C ALA A 216 -14.15 -7.27 8.37
N ARG A 217 -14.01 -8.48 8.89
CA ARG A 217 -12.95 -9.43 8.60
C ARG A 217 -13.55 -10.62 7.86
N THR A 218 -13.02 -10.89 6.68
CA THR A 218 -13.41 -12.02 5.83
C THR A 218 -12.28 -13.04 5.81
N PRO A 219 -12.53 -14.33 6.13
CA PRO A 219 -11.53 -15.37 5.95
C PRO A 219 -11.21 -15.55 4.46
N LEU A 220 -9.98 -15.96 4.15
CA LEU A 220 -9.60 -16.33 2.78
C LEU A 220 -9.91 -17.81 2.52
N ASP A 221 -9.87 -18.22 1.25
CA ASP A 221 -9.95 -19.64 0.84
C ASP A 221 -8.73 -20.47 1.30
N GLY A 222 -7.73 -19.81 1.87
CA GLY A 222 -6.55 -20.41 2.50
C GLY A 222 -6.23 -19.76 3.85
N PRO A 223 -5.07 -20.06 4.46
CA PRO A 223 -4.71 -19.49 5.75
C PRO A 223 -4.57 -17.96 5.64
N GLY A 224 -5.47 -17.23 6.30
CA GLY A 224 -5.45 -15.78 6.28
C GLY A 224 -6.81 -15.13 6.48
N SER A 225 -6.81 -13.81 6.56
CA SER A 225 -8.02 -13.00 6.50
C SER A 225 -7.74 -11.64 5.86
N LEU A 226 -8.79 -11.05 5.28
CA LEU A 226 -8.83 -9.66 4.85
C LEU A 226 -9.77 -8.91 5.80
N LEU A 227 -9.26 -7.88 6.47
CA LEU A 227 -10.10 -6.91 7.16
C LEU A 227 -10.19 -5.64 6.33
N THR A 228 -11.40 -5.11 6.19
CA THR A 228 -11.69 -3.80 5.60
C THR A 228 -12.38 -2.93 6.62
N ALA A 229 -11.90 -1.69 6.77
CA ALA A 229 -12.45 -0.69 7.68
C ALA A 229 -12.86 0.57 6.91
N LEU A 230 -13.96 1.19 7.32
CA LEU A 230 -14.58 2.37 6.71
C LEU A 230 -14.94 3.36 7.80
N GLY A 231 -14.55 4.62 7.63
CA GLY A 231 -14.92 5.68 8.56
C GLY A 231 -14.12 6.97 8.37
N GLY A 232 -14.02 7.75 9.44
CA GLY A 232 -13.12 8.90 9.49
C GLY A 232 -11.65 8.48 9.54
N THR A 233 -10.76 9.31 9.02
CA THR A 233 -9.31 9.01 8.89
C THR A 233 -8.68 8.53 10.20
N ARG A 234 -8.98 9.17 11.33
CA ARG A 234 -8.44 8.81 12.65
C ARG A 234 -9.02 7.49 13.17
N ALA A 235 -10.32 7.27 12.98
CA ALA A 235 -10.99 6.06 13.44
C ALA A 235 -10.48 4.82 12.70
N VAL A 236 -10.37 4.91 11.37
CA VAL A 236 -9.76 3.86 10.55
C VAL A 236 -8.31 3.60 10.98
N ALA A 237 -7.50 4.65 11.19
CA ALA A 237 -6.14 4.47 11.70
C ALA A 237 -6.10 3.75 13.06
N GLY A 238 -7.08 3.99 13.94
CA GLY A 238 -7.25 3.27 15.20
C GLY A 238 -7.50 1.78 15.00
N VAL A 239 -8.43 1.41 14.10
CA VAL A 239 -8.69 0.01 13.74
C VAL A 239 -7.43 -0.64 13.17
N LEU A 240 -6.74 0.01 12.22
CA LEU A 240 -5.52 -0.51 11.61
C LEU A 240 -4.37 -0.69 12.62
N ALA A 241 -4.26 0.20 13.62
CA ALA A 241 -3.25 0.07 14.67
C ALA A 241 -3.54 -1.12 15.61
N ARG A 242 -4.82 -1.38 15.93
CA ARG A 242 -5.23 -2.53 16.75
C ARG A 242 -5.11 -3.85 15.98
N GLU A 243 -5.77 -3.93 14.84
CA GLU A 243 -5.93 -5.16 14.06
C GLU A 243 -4.71 -5.47 13.18
N GLY A 244 -4.05 -4.42 12.70
CA GLY A 244 -2.80 -4.55 11.98
C GLY A 244 -1.64 -4.84 12.92
N GLY A 245 -1.79 -4.70 14.25
CA GLY A 245 -0.74 -4.82 15.27
C GLY A 245 0.17 -3.59 15.37
N ALA A 246 0.91 -3.43 16.47
CA ALA A 246 1.86 -2.32 16.67
C ALA A 246 2.87 -2.21 15.50
N GLN A 247 3.57 -1.07 15.34
CA GLN A 247 4.66 -0.86 14.34
C GLN A 247 5.85 -1.84 14.47
N ARG A 248 5.74 -2.86 15.31
CA ARG A 248 6.66 -4.00 15.38
C ARG A 248 6.28 -5.06 14.34
N PRO A 249 7.27 -5.76 13.79
CA PRO A 249 6.98 -6.90 12.93
C PRO A 249 6.30 -8.01 13.72
N TRP A 250 5.48 -8.80 13.04
CA TRP A 250 4.59 -9.81 13.65
C TRP A 250 5.21 -11.20 13.75
N TRP A 251 6.53 -11.27 13.86
CA TRP A 251 7.28 -12.53 13.76
C TRP A 251 8.31 -12.73 14.85
#